data_AF-A0A7C7E5X5-F1
#
_entry.id   AF-A0A7C7E5X5-F1
#
_cell.length_a   1.000
_cell.length_b   1.000
_cell.length_c   1.000
_cell.angle_alpha   90.00
_cell.angle_beta   90.00
_cell.angle_gamma   90.00
#
_symmetry.space_group_name_H-M   'P 1'
#
loop_
_entity.id
_entity.type
_entity.pdbx_description
1 polymer ?
#
loop_
_entity_poly.entity_id
_entity_poly.type
_entity_poly.pdbx_seq_one_letter_code
_entity_poly.pdbx_strand_id
1 'polypeptide(L)' 'MIKRIDKNKIRLRKHVRVRKKISGTAERPRLCVYRSLKHIYAQVIDDVSGTTLVAA' A
#
# COMPACT_ATOMS: atom_id res chain seq x y z
N MET A 1 -0.77 -31.83 8.31
CA MET A 1 -1.67 -30.68 8.58
C MET A 1 -1.28 -29.52 7.65
N ILE A 2 -2.15 -29.08 6.73
CA ILE A 2 -1.80 -28.05 5.75
C ILE A 2 -1.88 -26.67 6.40
N LYS A 3 -0.78 -25.92 6.39
CA LYS A 3 -0.70 -24.58 6.95
C LYS A 3 -1.26 -23.57 5.94
N ARG A 4 -2.27 -22.77 6.36
CA ARG A 4 -2.80 -21.69 5.51
C ARG A 4 -1.76 -20.58 5.35
N ILE A 5 -1.60 -20.10 4.13
CA ILE A 5 -0.65 -19.05 3.78
C ILE A 5 -1.25 -17.68 4.16
N ASP A 6 -0.46 -16.87 4.86
CA ASP A 6 -0.82 -15.47 5.14
C ASP A 6 -0.70 -14.62 3.86
N LYS A 7 -1.85 -14.26 3.29
CA LYS A 7 -1.96 -13.42 2.09
C LYS A 7 -1.44 -12.00 2.35
N ASN A 8 -1.55 -11.47 3.57
CA ASN A 8 -1.03 -10.13 3.91
C ASN A 8 0.49 -10.10 3.84
N LYS A 9 1.17 -11.13 4.34
CA LYS A 9 2.64 -11.25 4.25
C LYS A 9 3.15 -11.34 2.82
N ILE A 10 2.40 -11.98 1.92
CA ILE A 10 2.73 -12.01 0.48
C ILE A 10 2.49 -10.63 -0.15
N ARG A 11 1.36 -9.99 0.15
CA ARG A 11 1.02 -8.66 -0.34
C ARG A 11 2.06 -7.62 0.06
N LEU A 12 2.50 -7.63 1.33
CA LEU A 12 3.51 -6.69 1.83
C LEU A 12 4.84 -6.84 1.06
N ARG A 13 5.29 -8.08 0.82
CA ARG A 13 6.48 -8.35 0.00
C ARG A 13 6.35 -7.80 -1.41
N LYS A 14 5.18 -7.94 -2.05
CA LYS A 14 4.91 -7.37 -3.37
C LYS A 14 4.93 -5.83 -3.33
N HIS A 15 4.30 -5.20 -2.35
CA HIS A 15 4.32 -3.74 -2.21
C HIS A 15 5.72 -3.18 -2.02
N VAL A 16 6.54 -3.79 -1.16
CA VAL A 16 7.94 -3.35 -0.96
C VAL A 16 8.72 -3.42 -2.28
N ARG A 17 8.52 -4.49 -3.07
CA ARG A 17 9.15 -4.60 -4.39
C ARG A 17 8.69 -3.52 -5.37
N VAL A 18 7.39 -3.24 -5.42
CA VAL A 18 6.82 -2.19 -6.29
C VAL A 18 7.29 -0.81 -5.87
N ARG A 19 7.36 -0.53 -4.56
CA ARG A 19 7.83 0.73 -4.00
C ARG A 19 9.31 1.04 -4.29
N LYS A 20 10.11 0.06 -4.72
CA LYS A 20 11.46 0.32 -5.24
C LYS A 20 11.48 1.13 -6.53
N LYS A 21 10.39 1.08 -7.31
CA LYS A 21 10.24 1.81 -8.58
C LYS A 21 9.21 2.93 -8.51
N ILE A 22 8.21 2.80 -7.63
CA ILE A 22 7.10 3.73 -7.50
C ILE A 22 7.17 4.40 -6.13
N SER A 23 7.53 5.68 -6.11
CA SER A 23 7.44 6.58 -4.96
C SER A 23 6.51 7.75 -5.29
N GLY A 24 5.87 8.30 -4.27
CA GLY A 24 5.04 9.50 -4.38
C GLY A 24 5.82 10.75 -3.98
N THR A 25 5.68 11.82 -4.74
CA THR A 25 6.15 13.17 -4.40
C THR A 25 4.96 14.09 -4.16
N ALA A 26 5.19 15.31 -3.66
CA ALA A 26 4.13 16.30 -3.46
C ALA A 26 3.34 16.61 -4.76
N GLU A 27 4.02 16.70 -5.91
CA GLU A 27 3.39 16.93 -7.21
C GLU A 27 2.65 15.69 -7.74
N ARG A 28 3.16 14.49 -7.41
CA ARG A 28 2.60 13.23 -7.87
C ARG A 28 2.57 12.20 -6.74
N PRO A 29 1.61 12.32 -5.81
CA PRO A 29 1.55 11.48 -4.63
C PRO A 29 1.19 10.03 -4.99
N ARG A 30 1.59 9.10 -4.13
CA ARG A 30 1.37 7.67 -4.33
C ARG A 30 0.02 7.26 -3.79
N LEU A 31 -0.79 6.63 -4.64
CA LEU A 31 -2.00 5.93 -4.20
C LEU A 31 -1.64 4.57 -3.55
N CYS A 32 -2.13 4.33 -2.35
CA CYS A 32 -1.96 3.10 -1.61
C CYS A 32 -3.32 2.45 -1.34
N VAL A 33 -3.53 1.24 -1.86
CA VAL A 33 -4.79 0.51 -1.69
C VAL A 33 -4.59 -0.71 -0.80
N TYR A 34 -5.52 -0.91 0.13
CA TYR A 34 -5.62 -2.11 0.95
C TYR A 34 -7.00 -2.75 0.78
N ARG A 35 -7.01 -4.05 0.45
CA ARG A 35 -8.25 -4.83 0.29
C ARG A 35 -8.37 -5.83 1.43
N SER A 36 -9.44 -5.71 2.20
CA SER A 36 -9.86 -6.70 3.19
C SER A 36 -10.90 -7.66 2.58
N LEU A 37 -11.49 -8.53 3.41
CA LEU A 37 -12.57 -9.42 2.96
C LEU A 37 -13.90 -8.68 2.78
N LYS A 38 -14.09 -7.55 3.47
CA LYS A 38 -15.37 -6.82 3.52
C LYS A 38 -15.33 -5.45 2.83
N HIS A 39 -14.17 -4.80 2.86
CA HIS A 39 -14.00 -3.41 2.41
C HIS A 39 -12.67 -3.21 1.69
N ILE A 40 -12.62 -2.11 0.93
CA ILE A 40 -11.41 -1.60 0.29
C ILE A 40 -11.13 -0.22 0.89
N TYR A 41 -9.88 0.00 1.23
CA TYR A 41 -9.37 1.25 1.76
C TYR A 41 -8.31 1.81 0.81
N ALA A 42 -8.27 3.12 0.65
CA ALA A 42 -7.33 3.83 -0.19
C ALA A 42 -6.77 5.06 0.53
N GLN A 43 -5.49 5.33 0.28
CA GLN A 43 -4.79 6.49 0.82
C GLN A 43 -3.95 7.15 -0.26
N VAL A 44 -3.94 8.47 -0.31
CA VAL A 44 -3.03 9.25 -1.14
C VAL A 44 -1.92 9.79 -0.25
N ILE A 45 -0.67 9.43 -0.53
CA ILE A 45 0.46 9.65 0.35
C ILE A 45 1.57 10.38 -0.40
N ASP A 46 2.13 11.42 0.21
CA ASP A 46 3.42 11.98 -0.19
C ASP A 46 4.53 11.27 0.59
N ASP A 47 5.39 10.52 -0.11
CA ASP A 47 6.45 9.74 0.53
C ASP A 47 7.64 10.62 0.96
N VAL A 48 7.77 11.86 0.45
CA VAL A 48 8.85 12.79 0.81
C VAL A 48 8.60 13.40 2.19
N SER A 49 7.40 13.95 2.40
CA SER A 49 6.97 14.49 3.68
C SER A 49 6.47 13.42 4.65
N GLY A 50 6.18 12.21 4.16
CA GLY A 50 5.59 11.12 4.94
C GLY A 50 4.14 11.39 5.34
N THR A 51 3.47 12.34 4.69
CA THR A 51 2.10 12.76 5.04
C THR A 51 1.05 12.05 4.18
N THR A 52 -0.05 11.69 4.81
CA THR A 52 -1.24 11.18 4.10
C THR A 52 -2.15 12.36 3.80
N LEU A 53 -2.35 12.64 2.51
CA LEU A 53 -3.15 13.77 2.04
C LEU A 53 -4.65 13.47 2.13
N VAL A 54 -5.04 12.24 1.79
CA VAL A 54 -6.45 11.79 1.78
C VAL A 54 -6.52 10.31 2.17
N ALA A 55 -7.60 9.92 2.86
CA ALA A 55 -7.92 8.52 3.17
C ALA A 55 -9.43 8.26 2.96
N ALA A 56 -9.76 7.08 2.43
CA ALA A 56 -11.13 6.58 2.22
C ALA A 56 -11.21 5.07 2.39
#